data_AF-A0A261KLZ9-F1
#
_entry.id   AF-A0A261KLZ9-F1
#
_cell.length_a   1.000
_cell.length_b   1.000
_cell.length_c   1.000
_cell.angle_alpha   90.00
_cell.angle_beta   90.00
_cell.angle_gamma   90.00
#
_symmetry.space_group_name_H-M   'P 1'
#
loop_
_entity.id
_entity.type
_entity.pdbx_description
1 polymer ?
#
loop_
_entity_poly.entity_id
_entity_poly.type
_entity_poly.pdbx_seq_one_letter_code
_entity_poly.pdbx_strand_id
1 'polypeptide(L)'
;MIIRFTASQSVDIPVVEEQVPIQHYLRQPKRLVNALTDPTRLEQLDRDCFRLKMRPLSFMMLTIQPTVDMRLWSSPKGKIYLKSERCEIRGIEYINQRFSLNLIGILEPIQIKGVTHLKGKADLEVKVELPPPLLLTPLPVLETTGNGLLKSVLMTIKQRLTHQLLVDYHKWACDETKVLAQSEQTSILASGSQSV
;
A
#
# COMPACT_ATOMS: atom_id res chain seq x y z
N MET A 1 -19.09 20.57 -14.52
CA MET A 1 -17.70 20.59 -15.05
C MET A 1 -16.91 19.51 -14.34
N ILE A 2 -16.24 18.62 -15.08
CA ILE A 2 -15.36 17.59 -14.49
C ILE A 2 -13.94 18.14 -14.42
N ILE A 3 -13.32 18.06 -13.25
CA ILE A 3 -11.92 18.42 -13.01
C ILE A 3 -11.13 17.15 -12.78
N ARG A 4 -9.88 17.14 -13.25
CA ARG A 4 -8.94 16.04 -13.09
C ARG A 4 -7.76 16.48 -12.22
N PHE A 5 -7.52 15.73 -11.15
CA PHE A 5 -6.32 15.86 -10.32
C PHE A 5 -5.42 14.65 -10.53
N THR A 6 -4.11 14.87 -10.53
CA THR A 6 -3.12 13.81 -10.68
C THR A 6 -1.94 14.00 -9.73
N ALA A 7 -1.37 12.88 -9.29
CA ALA A 7 -0.08 12.86 -8.62
C ALA A 7 0.64 11.54 -8.92
N SER A 8 1.97 11.60 -8.90
CA SER A 8 2.83 10.44 -9.05
C SER A 8 3.92 10.49 -8.00
N GLN A 9 4.28 9.33 -7.45
CA GLN A 9 5.35 9.24 -6.48
C GLN A 9 6.16 7.97 -6.68
N SER A 10 7.48 8.13 -6.71
CA SER A 10 8.43 7.03 -6.73
C SER A 10 9.10 6.87 -5.36
N VAL A 11 9.52 5.64 -5.10
CA VAL A 11 10.26 5.23 -3.92
C VAL A 11 11.44 4.36 -4.34
N ASP A 12 12.56 4.54 -3.64
CA ASP A 12 13.78 3.75 -3.75
C ASP A 12 14.32 3.60 -2.34
N ILE A 13 14.25 2.39 -1.80
CA ILE A 13 14.62 2.08 -0.42
C ILE A 13 15.73 1.03 -0.44
N PRO A 14 16.92 1.31 0.08
CA PRO A 14 17.91 0.27 0.31
C PRO A 14 17.38 -0.68 1.39
N VAL A 15 17.46 -1.98 1.12
CA VAL A 15 17.02 -3.04 2.03
C VAL A 15 18.24 -3.68 2.65
N VAL A 16 18.28 -3.72 3.98
CA VAL A 16 19.26 -4.54 4.71
C VAL A 16 18.86 -6.00 4.51
N GLU A 17 19.76 -6.82 3.98
CA GLU A 17 19.47 -8.24 3.78
C GLU A 17 19.39 -8.95 5.13
N GLU A 18 18.40 -9.84 5.22
CA GLU A 18 18.16 -10.69 6.38
C GLU A 18 18.36 -12.14 5.97
N GLN A 19 18.33 -13.07 6.92
CA GLN A 19 18.43 -14.52 6.66
C GLN A 19 17.41 -14.99 5.62
N VAL A 20 16.20 -14.40 5.62
CA VAL A 20 15.18 -14.67 4.62
C VAL A 20 15.04 -13.46 3.69
N PRO A 21 15.30 -13.60 2.37
CA PRO A 21 15.28 -12.48 1.44
C PRO A 21 13.91 -11.80 1.33
N ILE A 22 13.90 -10.47 1.15
CA ILE A 22 12.67 -9.66 1.05
C ILE A 22 11.73 -10.11 -0.08
N GLN A 23 12.24 -10.78 -1.12
CA GLN A 23 11.42 -11.37 -2.18
C GLN A 23 10.38 -12.35 -1.62
N HIS A 24 10.73 -13.13 -0.58
CA HIS A 24 9.82 -14.07 0.06
C HIS A 24 8.74 -13.34 0.86
N TYR A 25 9.11 -12.29 1.58
CA TYR A 25 8.17 -11.41 2.26
C TYR A 25 7.14 -10.82 1.28
N LEU A 26 7.60 -10.31 0.13
CA LEU A 26 6.75 -9.70 -0.90
C LEU A 26 5.86 -10.71 -1.65
N ARG A 27 6.07 -12.02 -1.51
CA ARG A 27 5.13 -13.03 -2.04
C ARG A 27 3.85 -13.16 -1.21
N GLN A 28 3.74 -12.43 -0.09
CA GLN A 28 2.56 -12.39 0.77
C GLN A 28 1.92 -10.99 0.75
N PRO A 29 1.16 -10.60 -0.30
CA PRO A 29 0.54 -9.28 -0.42
C PRO A 29 -0.27 -8.84 0.81
N LYS A 30 -0.98 -9.79 1.45
CA LYS A 30 -1.74 -9.51 2.67
C LYS A 30 -0.87 -8.95 3.80
N ARG A 31 0.36 -9.47 3.97
CA ARG A 31 1.31 -9.00 4.98
C ARG A 31 1.74 -7.56 4.69
N LEU A 32 2.04 -7.27 3.43
CA LEU A 32 2.38 -5.92 2.99
C LEU A 32 1.26 -4.91 3.33
N VAL A 33 0.01 -5.22 3.01
CA VAL A 33 -1.11 -4.30 3.31
C VAL A 33 -1.26 -4.10 4.82
N ASN A 34 -1.16 -5.17 5.61
CA ASN A 34 -1.25 -5.11 7.07
C ASN A 34 -0.11 -4.28 7.68
N ALA A 35 1.11 -4.43 7.20
CA ALA A 35 2.26 -3.65 7.67
C ALA A 35 2.09 -2.15 7.40
N LEU A 36 1.43 -1.80 6.29
CA LEU A 36 1.26 -0.42 5.85
C LEU A 36 -0.02 0.25 6.37
N THR A 37 -0.95 -0.49 6.96
CA THR A 37 -2.26 0.05 7.34
C THR A 37 -2.62 -0.27 8.77
N ASP A 38 -3.53 0.53 9.31
CA ASP A 38 -4.08 0.27 10.64
C ASP A 38 -5.10 -0.86 10.49
N PRO A 39 -4.99 -1.99 11.22
CA PRO A 39 -5.90 -3.12 11.10
C PRO A 39 -7.36 -2.73 11.34
N THR A 40 -7.63 -1.73 12.17
CA THR A 40 -9.01 -1.26 12.45
C THR A 40 -9.68 -0.59 11.24
N ARG A 41 -8.88 -0.25 10.22
CA ARG A 41 -9.32 0.47 9.02
C ARG A 41 -9.20 -0.38 7.76
N LEU A 42 -8.75 -1.62 7.90
CA LEU A 42 -8.56 -2.56 6.81
C LEU A 42 -9.54 -3.72 6.94
N GLU A 43 -10.27 -3.97 5.88
CA GLU A 43 -11.17 -5.11 5.75
C GLU A 43 -10.71 -5.94 4.54
N GLN A 44 -10.59 -7.26 4.70
CA GLN A 44 -10.28 -8.15 3.59
C GLN A 44 -11.59 -8.56 2.91
N LEU A 45 -11.75 -8.21 1.63
CA LEU A 45 -12.94 -8.55 0.84
C LEU A 45 -12.78 -9.89 0.12
N ASP A 46 -11.57 -10.17 -0.36
CA ASP A 46 -11.18 -11.42 -1.04
C ASP A 46 -9.69 -11.71 -0.78
N ARG A 47 -9.14 -12.77 -1.38
CA ARG A 47 -7.72 -13.15 -1.28
C ARG A 47 -6.78 -11.99 -1.60
N ASP A 48 -7.06 -11.28 -2.68
CA ASP A 48 -6.22 -10.21 -3.22
C ASP A 48 -6.91 -8.83 -3.16
N CYS A 49 -8.14 -8.74 -2.64
CA CYS A 49 -8.91 -7.49 -2.57
C CYS A 49 -9.13 -7.04 -1.12
N PHE A 50 -8.86 -5.76 -0.87
CA PHE A 50 -8.90 -5.13 0.44
C PHE A 50 -9.66 -3.81 0.39
N ARG A 51 -10.49 -3.56 1.40
CA ARG A 51 -11.14 -2.29 1.64
C ARG A 51 -10.38 -1.51 2.70
N LEU A 52 -9.93 -0.31 2.35
CA LEU A 52 -9.23 0.60 3.25
C LEU A 52 -10.07 1.85 3.50
N LYS A 53 -10.50 2.04 4.74
CA LYS A 53 -11.07 3.32 5.19
C LYS A 53 -9.95 4.32 5.44
N MET A 54 -9.89 5.41 4.69
CA MET A 54 -8.85 6.43 4.85
C MET A 54 -9.06 7.28 6.12
N ARG A 55 -8.01 7.98 6.56
CA ARG A 55 -8.19 9.06 7.55
C ARG A 55 -8.93 10.22 6.87
N PRO A 56 -9.68 11.04 7.62
CA PRO A 56 -10.22 12.27 7.06
C PRO A 56 -9.13 13.11 6.42
N LEU A 57 -9.43 13.65 5.24
CA LEU A 57 -8.56 14.50 4.44
C LEU A 57 -9.22 15.88 4.33
N SER A 58 -8.43 16.92 4.50
CA SER A 58 -8.88 18.30 4.28
C SER A 58 -8.64 18.69 2.82
N PHE A 59 -9.71 19.13 2.15
CA PHE A 59 -9.65 19.68 0.81
C PHE A 59 -10.35 21.04 0.82
N MET A 60 -9.56 22.12 0.90
CA MET A 60 -10.08 23.47 1.10
C MET A 60 -10.98 23.55 2.33
N MET A 61 -12.23 24.02 2.21
CA MET A 61 -13.20 24.02 3.31
C MET A 61 -13.93 22.68 3.52
N LEU A 62 -13.64 21.66 2.72
CA LEU A 62 -14.28 20.35 2.81
C LEU A 62 -13.41 19.37 3.60
N THR A 63 -14.05 18.53 4.40
CA THR A 63 -13.41 17.34 4.99
C THR A 63 -14.02 16.11 4.34
N ILE A 64 -13.19 15.28 3.73
CA ILE A 64 -13.61 14.06 3.03
C ILE A 64 -12.97 12.84 3.66
N GLN A 65 -13.70 11.72 3.72
CA GLN A 65 -13.15 10.45 4.18
C GLN A 65 -13.38 9.35 3.14
N PRO A 66 -12.38 9.11 2.26
CA PRO A 66 -12.48 8.04 1.27
C PRO A 66 -12.46 6.64 1.91
N THR A 67 -13.15 5.70 1.28
CA THR A 67 -13.03 4.26 1.49
C THR A 67 -12.71 3.64 0.14
N VAL A 68 -11.54 3.00 0.03
CA VAL A 68 -11.01 2.50 -1.24
C VAL A 68 -10.96 0.99 -1.21
N ASP A 69 -11.56 0.35 -2.21
CA ASP A 69 -11.35 -1.06 -2.49
C ASP A 69 -10.18 -1.17 -3.45
N MET A 70 -9.16 -1.94 -3.08
CA MET A 70 -7.93 -2.09 -3.84
C MET A 70 -7.54 -3.56 -3.95
N ARG A 71 -7.04 -3.92 -5.13
CA ARG A 71 -6.48 -5.22 -5.44
C ARG A 71 -4.96 -5.18 -5.35
N LEU A 72 -4.37 -6.15 -4.65
CA LEU A 72 -2.94 -6.35 -4.55
C LEU A 72 -2.57 -7.78 -4.88
N TRP A 73 -1.64 -7.95 -5.81
CA TRP A 73 -1.15 -9.28 -6.21
C TRP A 73 0.36 -9.24 -6.44
N SER A 74 1.01 -10.39 -6.26
CA SER A 74 2.46 -10.54 -6.39
C SER A 74 2.84 -11.47 -7.52
N SER A 75 3.92 -11.17 -8.24
CA SER A 75 4.59 -12.13 -9.11
C SER A 75 5.48 -13.09 -8.30
N PRO A 76 5.86 -14.25 -8.86
CA PRO A 76 6.82 -15.16 -8.23
C PRO A 76 8.19 -14.54 -7.92
N LYS A 77 8.55 -13.44 -8.61
CA LYS A 77 9.79 -12.69 -8.38
C LYS A 77 9.69 -11.64 -7.27
N GLY A 78 8.55 -11.56 -6.56
CA GLY A 78 8.34 -10.60 -5.48
C GLY A 78 7.96 -9.19 -5.96
N LYS A 79 7.53 -9.05 -7.22
CA LYS A 79 6.96 -7.79 -7.72
C LYS A 79 5.51 -7.67 -7.32
N ILE A 80 5.17 -6.63 -6.59
CA ILE A 80 3.81 -6.29 -6.18
C ILE A 80 3.18 -5.35 -7.19
N TYR A 81 1.91 -5.60 -7.47
CA TYR A 81 1.03 -4.70 -8.21
C TYR A 81 -0.10 -4.25 -7.30
N LEU A 82 -0.51 -2.99 -7.46
CA LEU A 82 -1.60 -2.35 -6.75
C LEU A 82 -2.53 -1.71 -7.77
N LYS A 83 -3.84 -1.92 -7.62
CA LYS A 83 -4.86 -1.22 -8.39
C LYS A 83 -6.09 -0.92 -7.55
N SER A 84 -6.65 0.30 -7.63
CA SER A 84 -7.97 0.58 -7.07
C SER A 84 -9.08 -0.01 -7.93
N GLU A 85 -10.09 -0.60 -7.30
CA GLU A 85 -11.29 -1.13 -7.97
C GLU A 85 -12.51 -0.23 -7.75
N ARG A 86 -12.66 0.30 -6.53
CA ARG A 86 -13.78 1.17 -6.15
C ARG A 86 -13.31 2.19 -5.13
N CYS A 87 -13.93 3.37 -5.12
CA CYS A 87 -13.72 4.36 -4.09
C CYS A 87 -15.02 5.09 -3.80
N GLU A 88 -15.29 5.31 -2.51
CA GLU A 88 -16.45 6.06 -2.03
C GLU A 88 -16.01 7.08 -0.99
N ILE A 89 -16.64 8.25 -1.01
CA ILE A 89 -16.51 9.29 0.01
C ILE A 89 -17.75 9.24 0.89
N ARG A 90 -17.59 8.76 2.13
CA ARG A 90 -18.70 8.67 3.07
C ARG A 90 -19.11 10.08 3.55
N GLY A 91 -20.41 10.30 3.68
CA GLY A 91 -20.98 11.57 4.17
C GLY A 91 -21.23 12.62 3.10
N ILE A 92 -20.88 12.37 1.83
CA ILE A 92 -21.20 13.25 0.71
C ILE A 92 -21.74 12.43 -0.47
N GLU A 93 -22.98 11.94 -0.34
CA GLU A 93 -23.60 11.05 -1.33
C GLU A 93 -23.62 11.63 -2.76
N TYR A 94 -23.81 12.94 -2.87
CA TYR A 94 -23.76 13.66 -4.15
C TYR A 94 -22.45 13.44 -4.92
N ILE A 95 -21.30 13.36 -4.21
CA ILE A 95 -19.99 13.21 -4.85
C ILE A 95 -19.79 11.78 -5.35
N ASN A 96 -20.35 10.76 -4.70
CA ASN A 96 -20.08 9.35 -5.03
C ASN A 96 -20.51 8.94 -6.45
N GLN A 97 -21.52 9.60 -7.02
CA GLN A 97 -21.96 9.34 -8.40
C GLN A 97 -21.17 10.16 -9.44
N ARG A 98 -20.38 11.12 -8.98
CA ARG A 98 -19.74 12.16 -9.80
C ARG A 98 -18.22 12.19 -9.56
N PHE A 99 -17.67 11.10 -9.05
CA PHE A 99 -16.27 10.96 -8.66
C PHE A 99 -15.73 9.61 -9.10
N SER A 100 -14.48 9.60 -9.55
CA SER A 100 -13.72 8.38 -9.79
C SER A 100 -12.29 8.54 -9.29
N LEU A 101 -11.76 7.49 -8.67
CA LEU A 101 -10.37 7.38 -8.25
C LEU A 101 -9.73 6.23 -9.02
N ASN A 102 -8.55 6.48 -9.59
CA ASN A 102 -7.70 5.48 -10.19
C ASN A 102 -6.31 5.54 -9.57
N LEU A 103 -5.98 4.53 -8.78
CA LEU A 103 -4.66 4.30 -8.20
C LEU A 103 -4.04 3.08 -8.87
N ILE A 104 -2.86 3.24 -9.43
CA ILE A 104 -2.06 2.14 -9.99
C ILE A 104 -0.67 2.25 -9.40
N GLY A 105 -0.11 1.13 -8.93
CA GLY A 105 1.22 1.11 -8.38
C GLY A 105 1.95 -0.20 -8.58
N ILE A 106 3.28 -0.11 -8.53
CA ILE A 106 4.19 -1.25 -8.52
C ILE A 106 5.24 -1.08 -7.44
N LEU A 107 5.71 -2.20 -6.89
CA LEU A 107 6.83 -2.27 -5.96
C LEU A 107 7.63 -3.54 -6.24
N GLU A 108 8.92 -3.44 -6.50
CA GLU A 108 9.77 -4.56 -6.86
C GLU A 108 11.17 -4.49 -6.25
N PRO A 109 11.73 -5.62 -5.81
CA PRO A 109 13.11 -5.72 -5.37
C PRO A 109 14.04 -5.78 -6.59
N ILE A 110 15.07 -4.94 -6.60
CA ILE A 110 16.08 -4.82 -7.66
C ILE A 110 17.46 -4.83 -7.00
N GLN A 111 18.38 -5.68 -7.46
CA GLN A 111 19.77 -5.60 -7.01
C GLN A 111 20.53 -4.52 -7.76
N ILE A 112 21.22 -3.65 -7.01
CA ILE A 112 22.07 -2.59 -7.52
C ILE A 112 23.40 -2.69 -6.78
N LYS A 113 24.48 -3.02 -7.50
CA LYS A 113 25.84 -3.13 -6.94
C LYS A 113 25.92 -4.04 -5.70
N GLY A 114 25.18 -5.16 -5.71
CA GLY A 114 25.16 -6.12 -4.60
C GLY A 114 24.28 -5.74 -3.41
N VAL A 115 23.58 -4.59 -3.46
CA VAL A 115 22.58 -4.20 -2.47
C VAL A 115 21.19 -4.39 -3.06
N THR A 116 20.28 -5.00 -2.30
CA THR A 116 18.88 -5.10 -2.69
C THR A 116 18.17 -3.76 -2.43
N HIS A 117 17.56 -3.20 -3.46
CA HIS A 117 16.76 -1.97 -3.41
C HIS A 117 15.29 -2.29 -3.69
N LEU A 118 14.39 -1.77 -2.86
CA LEU A 118 12.96 -1.82 -3.10
C LEU A 118 12.53 -0.57 -3.87
N LYS A 119 12.30 -0.74 -5.18
CA LYS A 119 11.85 0.34 -6.07
C LYS A 119 10.37 0.26 -6.31
N GLY A 120 9.71 1.41 -6.33
CA GLY A 120 8.29 1.47 -6.62
C GLY A 120 7.87 2.79 -7.22
N LYS A 121 6.70 2.75 -7.86
CA LYS A 121 6.02 3.93 -8.40
C LYS A 121 4.53 3.76 -8.21
N ALA A 122 3.85 4.83 -7.82
CA ALA A 122 2.41 4.90 -7.80
C ALA A 122 1.93 6.15 -8.54
N ASP A 123 0.87 5.98 -9.32
CA ASP A 123 0.16 7.03 -10.03
C ASP A 123 -1.28 7.07 -9.50
N LEU A 124 -1.72 8.25 -9.07
CA LEU A 124 -3.04 8.51 -8.51
C LEU A 124 -3.74 9.57 -9.35
N GLU A 125 -4.89 9.23 -9.90
CA GLU A 125 -5.79 10.14 -10.61
C GLU A 125 -7.13 10.20 -9.88
N VAL A 126 -7.66 11.41 -9.79
CA VAL A 126 -9.04 11.65 -9.38
C VAL A 126 -9.73 12.48 -10.46
N LYS A 127 -10.92 12.07 -10.86
CA LYS A 127 -11.84 12.89 -11.65
C LYS A 127 -13.08 13.14 -10.83
N VAL A 128 -13.52 14.39 -10.79
CA VAL A 128 -14.67 14.77 -9.97
C VAL A 128 -15.44 15.91 -10.61
N GLU A 129 -16.76 15.85 -10.51
CA GLU A 129 -17.59 17.03 -10.76
C GLU A 129 -17.52 17.97 -9.55
N LEU A 130 -17.19 19.23 -9.83
CA LEU A 130 -16.98 20.23 -8.79
C LEU A 130 -18.24 20.39 -7.91
N PRO A 131 -18.16 20.17 -6.59
CA PRO A 131 -19.31 20.34 -5.71
C PRO A 131 -19.72 21.82 -5.63
N PRO A 132 -21.00 22.13 -5.32
CA PRO A 132 -21.53 23.50 -5.32
C PRO A 132 -20.70 24.54 -4.55
N PRO A 133 -20.15 24.23 -3.35
CA PRO A 133 -19.34 25.20 -2.60
C PRO A 133 -18.09 25.68 -3.35
N LEU A 134 -17.58 24.89 -4.30
CA LEU A 134 -16.33 25.18 -4.99
C LEU A 134 -16.54 25.82 -6.37
N LEU A 135 -17.78 26.00 -6.85
CA LEU A 135 -18.09 26.49 -8.20
C LEU A 135 -17.47 27.85 -8.54
N LEU A 136 -17.27 28.72 -7.54
CA LEU A 136 -16.65 30.05 -7.70
C LEU A 136 -15.14 30.05 -7.44
N THR A 137 -14.53 28.90 -7.16
CA THR A 137 -13.09 28.81 -6.92
C THR A 137 -12.34 28.87 -8.25
N PRO A 138 -11.31 29.72 -8.40
CA PRO A 138 -10.49 29.74 -9.60
C PRO A 138 -9.87 28.36 -9.90
N LEU A 139 -9.95 27.95 -11.17
CA LEU A 139 -9.43 26.65 -11.61
C LEU A 139 -7.97 26.38 -11.21
N PRO A 140 -7.02 27.34 -11.31
CA PRO A 140 -5.63 27.09 -10.91
C PRO A 140 -5.48 26.75 -9.42
N VAL A 141 -6.33 27.33 -8.57
CA VAL A 141 -6.35 27.05 -7.13
C VAL A 141 -6.88 25.64 -6.87
N LEU A 142 -7.95 25.25 -7.56
CA LEU A 142 -8.50 23.89 -7.47
C LEU A 142 -7.49 22.84 -7.90
N GLU A 143 -6.84 23.02 -9.04
CA GLU A 143 -5.84 22.09 -9.57
C GLU A 143 -4.63 21.95 -8.65
N THR A 144 -4.09 23.09 -8.20
CA THR A 144 -2.92 23.08 -7.29
C THR A 144 -3.27 22.38 -5.97
N THR A 145 -4.43 22.70 -5.38
CA THR A 145 -4.85 22.11 -4.12
C THR A 145 -5.17 20.63 -4.27
N GLY A 146 -5.84 20.24 -5.36
CA GLY A 146 -6.22 18.85 -5.64
C GLY A 146 -4.99 17.97 -5.88
N ASN A 147 -4.09 18.41 -6.76
CA ASN A 147 -2.83 17.71 -7.03
C ASN A 147 -1.96 17.63 -5.76
N GLY A 148 -1.92 18.69 -4.96
CA GLY A 148 -1.24 18.72 -3.67
C GLY A 148 -1.79 17.70 -2.67
N LEU A 149 -3.12 17.59 -2.58
CA LEU A 149 -3.77 16.59 -1.74
C LEU A 149 -3.41 15.17 -2.19
N LEU A 150 -3.51 14.85 -3.48
CA LEU A 150 -3.15 13.54 -4.00
C LEU A 150 -1.67 13.21 -3.73
N LYS A 151 -0.79 14.19 -3.92
CA LYS A 151 0.64 14.05 -3.60
C LYS A 151 0.86 13.76 -2.11
N SER A 152 0.12 14.40 -1.20
CA SER A 152 0.22 14.14 0.24
C SER A 152 -0.17 12.71 0.62
N VAL A 153 -1.19 12.15 -0.06
CA VAL A 153 -1.61 10.75 0.11
C VAL A 153 -0.49 9.81 -0.31
N LEU A 154 0.08 10.01 -1.51
CA LEU A 154 1.18 9.19 -1.99
C LEU A 154 2.45 9.32 -1.13
N MET A 155 2.74 10.51 -0.61
CA MET A 155 3.84 10.73 0.31
C MET A 155 3.65 9.99 1.64
N THR A 156 2.42 9.93 2.15
CA THR A 156 2.10 9.13 3.35
C THR A 156 2.35 7.65 3.09
N ILE A 157 1.93 7.13 1.93
CA ILE A 157 2.20 5.73 1.54
C ILE A 157 3.70 5.49 1.45
N LYS A 158 4.46 6.39 0.80
CA LYS A 158 5.92 6.32 0.70
C LYS A 158 6.58 6.24 2.09
N GLN A 159 6.20 7.11 3.03
CA GLN A 159 6.75 7.09 4.38
C GLN A 159 6.50 5.76 5.08
N ARG A 160 5.30 5.18 4.93
CA ARG A 160 4.98 3.87 5.51
C ARG A 160 5.79 2.74 4.87
N LEU A 161 6.03 2.79 3.56
CA LEU A 161 6.93 1.86 2.88
C LEU A 161 8.36 1.99 3.40
N THR A 162 8.86 3.20 3.62
CA THR A 162 10.22 3.41 4.11
C THR A 162 10.42 2.97 5.56
N HIS A 163 9.40 3.11 6.42
CA HIS A 163 9.54 2.82 7.85
C HIS A 163 8.84 1.52 8.27
N GLN A 164 7.54 1.39 8.03
CA GLN A 164 6.74 0.30 8.58
C GLN A 164 7.01 -1.02 7.87
N LEU A 165 7.18 -1.01 6.54
CA LEU A 165 7.49 -2.23 5.79
C LEU A 165 8.81 -2.84 6.22
N LEU A 166 9.88 -2.03 6.36
CA LEU A 166 11.20 -2.54 6.75
C LEU A 166 11.18 -3.11 8.17
N VAL A 167 10.46 -2.44 9.09
CA VAL A 167 10.30 -2.93 10.47
C VAL A 167 9.53 -4.26 10.49
N ASP A 168 8.45 -4.39 9.71
CA ASP A 168 7.68 -5.64 9.62
C ASP A 168 8.48 -6.76 8.98
N TYR A 169 9.22 -6.45 7.91
CA TYR A 169 10.12 -7.39 7.23
C TYR A 169 11.18 -7.95 8.18
N HIS A 170 11.86 -7.09 8.93
CA HIS A 170 12.88 -7.52 9.90
C HIS A 170 12.29 -8.46 10.95
N LYS A 171 11.13 -8.12 11.52
CA LYS A 171 10.43 -8.96 12.50
C LYS A 171 10.05 -10.32 11.90
N TRP A 172 9.47 -10.30 10.70
CA TRP A 172 9.06 -11.52 10.01
C TRP A 172 10.25 -12.44 9.71
N ALA A 173 11.35 -11.90 9.18
CA ALA A 173 12.54 -12.69 8.86
C ALA A 173 13.14 -13.35 10.12
N CYS A 174 13.13 -12.64 11.26
CA CYS A 174 13.56 -13.18 12.54
C CYS A 174 12.68 -14.35 13.01
N ASP A 175 11.36 -14.23 12.87
CA ASP A 175 10.42 -15.26 13.34
C ASP A 175 10.45 -16.50 12.46
N GLU A 176 10.56 -16.33 11.14
CA GLU A 176 10.67 -17.45 10.19
C GLU A 176 11.93 -18.28 10.47
N THR A 177 13.04 -17.61 10.81
CA THR A 177 14.31 -18.27 11.15
C THR A 177 14.18 -19.13 12.42
N LYS A 178 13.41 -18.68 13.42
CA LYS A 178 13.16 -19.46 14.65
C LYS A 178 12.32 -20.71 14.38
N VAL A 179 11.31 -20.60 13.52
CA VAL A 179 10.46 -21.75 13.14
C VAL A 179 11.29 -22.82 12.45
N LEU A 180 12.17 -22.42 11.54
CA LEU A 180 13.08 -23.34 10.85
C LEU A 180 14.01 -24.07 11.85
N ALA A 181 14.62 -23.33 12.78
CA ALA A 181 15.49 -23.92 13.81
C ALA A 181 14.77 -24.91 14.75
N GLN A 182 13.50 -24.66 15.09
CA GLN A 182 12.68 -25.55 15.92
C GLN A 182 12.23 -26.82 15.17
N SER A 183 12.00 -26.72 13.86
CA SER A 183 11.64 -27.86 13.01
C SER A 183 12.80 -28.84 12.81
N GLU A 184 14.04 -28.33 12.76
CA GLU A 184 15.26 -29.16 12.69
C GLU A 184 15.54 -29.88 14.01
N GLN A 185 15.32 -29.24 15.17
CA GLN A 185 15.49 -29.89 16.47
C GLN A 185 14.45 -31.01 16.73
N THR A 186 13.22 -30.85 16.24
CA THR A 186 12.16 -31.85 16.41
C THR A 186 12.37 -33.09 15.51
N SER A 187 12.98 -32.91 14.33
CA SER A 187 13.29 -34.00 13.40
C SER A 187 14.53 -34.82 13.83
N ILE A 188 15.47 -34.21 14.54
CA ILE A 188 16.61 -34.93 15.13
C ILE A 188 16.18 -35.78 16.34
N LEU A 189 15.22 -35.32 17.15
CA LEU A 189 14.68 -36.09 18.28
C LEU A 189 13.82 -37.29 17.84
N ALA A 190 13.12 -37.19 16.70
CA ALA A 190 12.29 -38.27 16.18
C ALA A 190 13.09 -39.41 15.49
N SER A 191 14.31 -39.14 15.02
CA SER A 191 15.16 -40.14 14.37
C SER A 191 16.01 -40.96 15.36
N GLY A 192 16.14 -40.52 16.62
CA GLY A 192 16.89 -41.24 17.67
C GLY A 192 16.12 -42.33 18.41
N SER A 193 14.83 -42.55 18.12
CA SER A 193 13.96 -43.49 18.86
C SER A 193 13.81 -44.88 18.21
N GLN A 194 14.48 -45.16 17.09
CA GLN A 194 14.49 -46.48 16.44
C GLN A 194 15.88 -47.12 16.52
N SER A 195 16.34 -47.40 17.75
CA SER A 195 17.57 -48.17 17.98
C SER A 195 17.56 -48.79 19.39
N VAL A 196 16.62 -49.70 19.65
CA VAL A 196 16.73 -50.71 20.73
C VAL A 196 16.09 -52.00 20.26
#